data_AF-A0A0Q4KC33-F1
#
_entry.id   AF-A0A0Q4KC33-F1
#
_cell.length_a   1.000
_cell.length_b   1.000
_cell.length_c   1.000
_cell.angle_alpha   90.00
_cell.angle_beta   90.00
_cell.angle_gamma   90.00
#
_symmetry.space_group_name_H-M   'P 1'
#
loop_
_entity.id
_entity.type
_entity.pdbx_description
1 polymer ?
#
loop_
_entity_poly.entity_id
_entity_poly.type
_entity_poly.pdbx_seq_one_letter_code
_entity_poly.pdbx_strand_id
1 'polypeptide(L)'
;MVVRFALLVSALVLPATLPAQVHQEGAGATQELDCDGGPATVRGAGNTMRIIGRCSALVIEGAGNRVEIDLAPRGSVRIAGASNTVLYRTPDGSKARVSVAGAGNRVSFRR
;
A
#
# COMPACT_ATOMS: atom_id res chain seq x y z
N MET A 1 33.82 50.78 15.05
CA MET A 1 34.32 49.40 14.84
C MET A 1 33.12 48.47 14.94
N VAL A 2 32.64 47.98 13.79
CA VAL A 2 31.34 47.33 13.62
C VAL A 2 31.52 45.82 13.73
N VAL A 3 30.96 45.18 14.77
CA VAL A 3 30.96 43.71 14.87
C VAL A 3 29.57 43.22 14.50
N ARG A 4 29.43 42.76 13.25
CA ARG A 4 28.26 42.04 12.74
C ARG A 4 28.34 40.60 13.23
N PHE A 5 27.55 40.25 14.25
CA PHE A 5 27.30 38.86 14.62
C PHE A 5 26.23 38.29 13.70
N ALA A 6 26.65 37.62 12.63
CA ALA A 6 25.77 36.80 11.80
C ALA A 6 25.58 35.43 12.50
N LEU A 7 24.44 35.26 13.17
CA LEU A 7 23.98 33.96 13.67
C LEU A 7 23.55 33.09 12.49
N LEU A 8 24.43 32.18 12.07
CA LEU A 8 24.10 31.09 11.15
C LEU A 8 23.25 30.06 11.89
N VAL A 9 21.93 30.13 11.74
CA VAL A 9 21.02 29.06 12.16
C VAL A 9 21.10 27.96 11.13
N SER A 10 21.96 26.97 11.38
CA SER A 10 22.03 25.75 10.58
C SER A 10 20.78 24.91 10.82
N ALA A 11 19.80 24.98 9.92
CA ALA A 11 18.65 24.09 9.92
C ALA A 11 19.12 22.67 9.56
N LEU A 12 19.14 21.76 10.54
CA LEU A 12 19.36 20.34 10.32
C LEU A 12 18.12 19.78 9.61
N VAL A 13 18.15 19.70 8.27
CA VAL A 13 17.10 19.07 7.48
C VAL A 13 17.23 17.56 7.66
N LEU A 14 16.43 16.97 8.55
CA LEU A 14 16.25 15.52 8.63
C LEU A 14 15.51 15.07 7.36
N PRO A 15 16.05 14.13 6.56
CA PRO A 15 15.28 13.53 5.49
C PRO A 15 14.18 12.66 6.12
N ALA A 16 12.96 13.19 6.16
CA ALA A 16 11.78 12.41 6.47
C ALA A 16 11.50 11.51 5.25
N THR A 17 12.05 10.30 5.23
CA THR A 17 11.60 9.26 4.30
C THR A 17 10.22 8.80 4.77
N LEU A 18 9.18 9.53 4.35
CA LEU A 18 7.81 9.07 4.50
C LEU A 18 7.64 7.85 3.60
N PRO A 19 7.04 6.75 4.09
CA PRO A 19 6.79 5.59 3.26
C PRO A 19 5.90 5.99 2.08
N ALA A 20 6.21 5.48 0.88
CA ALA A 20 5.44 5.82 -0.30
C ALA A 20 4.02 5.26 -0.20
N GLN A 21 3.01 6.12 -0.27
CA GLN A 21 1.63 5.64 -0.36
C GLN A 21 1.28 5.44 -1.82
N VAL A 22 0.84 4.23 -2.16
CA VAL A 22 0.37 3.92 -3.51
C VAL A 22 -1.14 4.08 -3.55
N HIS A 23 -1.62 4.86 -4.51
CA HIS A 23 -3.05 5.06 -4.72
C HIS A 23 -3.41 4.85 -6.18
N GLN A 24 -4.25 3.86 -6.43
CA GLN A 24 -4.84 3.59 -7.75
C GLN A 24 -6.32 3.88 -7.71
N GLU A 25 -6.79 4.67 -8.66
CA GLU A 25 -8.19 5.00 -8.83
C GLU A 25 -8.61 4.84 -10.30
N GLY A 26 -9.84 4.38 -10.52
CA GLY A 26 -10.42 4.20 -11.85
C GLY A 26 -10.82 2.77 -12.13
N ALA A 27 -10.95 2.43 -13.41
CA ALA A 27 -11.41 1.12 -13.83
C ALA A 27 -10.56 0.53 -14.97
N GLY A 28 -10.40 -0.79 -14.95
CA GLY A 28 -9.70 -1.54 -16.00
C GLY A 28 -8.20 -1.28 -16.10
N ALA A 29 -7.59 -0.64 -15.09
CA ALA A 29 -6.16 -0.37 -15.11
C ALA A 29 -5.36 -1.66 -14.87
N THR A 30 -4.24 -1.81 -15.57
CA THR A 30 -3.27 -2.89 -15.35
C THR A 30 -1.91 -2.29 -15.09
N GLN A 31 -1.42 -2.36 -13.85
CA GLN A 31 -0.18 -1.69 -13.46
C GLN A 31 0.59 -2.45 -12.38
N GLU A 32 1.86 -2.10 -12.28
CA GLU A 32 2.75 -2.52 -11.21
C GLU A 32 3.24 -1.31 -10.42
N LEU A 33 3.23 -1.42 -9.10
CA LEU A 33 3.48 -0.31 -8.19
C LEU A 33 4.35 -0.78 -7.03
N ASP A 34 5.22 0.12 -6.57
CA ASP A 34 6.02 -0.08 -5.38
C ASP A 34 5.52 0.84 -4.26
N CYS A 35 5.11 0.24 -3.14
CA CYS A 35 4.66 0.98 -1.97
C CYS A 35 5.79 1.37 -1.02
N ASP A 36 7.04 0.94 -1.21
CA ASP A 36 8.18 1.32 -0.36
C ASP A 36 7.86 1.30 1.16
N GLY A 37 7.28 0.19 1.62
CA GLY A 37 6.84 -0.04 3.00
C GLY A 37 5.50 0.61 3.40
N GLY A 38 4.97 1.49 2.58
CA GLY A 38 3.73 2.21 2.80
C GLY A 38 2.45 1.42 2.51
N PRO A 39 1.28 2.05 2.72
CA PRO A 39 0.00 1.46 2.39
C PRO A 39 -0.29 1.57 0.89
N ALA A 40 -0.97 0.56 0.37
CA ALA A 40 -1.49 0.56 -0.99
C ALA A 40 -3.02 0.60 -0.98
N THR A 41 -3.59 1.50 -1.78
CA THR A 41 -5.05 1.66 -1.93
C THR A 41 -5.43 1.47 -3.40
N VAL A 42 -6.44 0.63 -3.66
CA VAL A 42 -7.00 0.39 -4.98
C VAL A 42 -8.49 0.69 -4.95
N ARG A 43 -8.92 1.69 -5.72
CA ARG A 43 -10.31 2.14 -5.82
C ARG A 43 -10.86 1.94 -7.22
N GLY A 44 -12.14 1.62 -7.28
CA GLY A 44 -12.90 1.45 -8.53
C GLY A 44 -13.03 -0.01 -8.93
N ALA A 45 -13.01 -0.32 -10.23
CA ALA A 45 -13.50 -1.62 -10.71
C ALA A 45 -12.66 -2.28 -11.80
N GLY A 46 -12.54 -3.60 -11.74
CA GLY A 46 -11.90 -4.40 -12.81
C GLY A 46 -10.40 -4.14 -12.97
N ASN A 47 -9.74 -3.58 -11.96
CA ASN A 47 -8.31 -3.31 -12.00
C ASN A 47 -7.49 -4.60 -11.81
N THR A 48 -6.32 -4.68 -12.42
CA THR A 48 -5.35 -5.77 -12.25
C THR A 48 -4.01 -5.19 -11.79
N MET A 49 -3.67 -5.40 -10.52
CA MET A 49 -2.53 -4.72 -9.89
C MET A 49 -1.50 -5.73 -9.35
N ARG A 50 -0.21 -5.45 -9.60
CA ARG A 50 0.92 -6.10 -8.91
C ARG A 50 1.59 -5.07 -8.00
N ILE A 51 1.55 -5.28 -6.70
CA ILE A 51 2.04 -4.29 -5.73
C ILE A 51 3.18 -4.92 -4.93
N ILE A 52 4.36 -4.32 -5.01
CA ILE A 52 5.58 -4.76 -4.33
C ILE A 52 6.00 -3.73 -3.28
N GLY A 53 7.08 -4.01 -2.55
CA GLY A 53 7.65 -3.04 -1.60
C GLY A 53 7.35 -3.31 -0.13
N ARG A 54 6.93 -4.53 0.24
CA ARG A 54 6.62 -4.91 1.64
C ARG A 54 5.57 -3.98 2.25
N CYS A 55 4.42 -3.88 1.60
CA CYS A 55 3.40 -2.90 1.98
C CYS A 55 2.86 -3.16 3.38
N SER A 56 2.72 -2.10 4.17
CA SER A 56 2.16 -2.19 5.52
C SER A 56 0.66 -2.54 5.50
N ALA A 57 -0.05 -2.11 4.46
CA ALA A 57 -1.47 -2.42 4.28
C ALA A 57 -1.89 -2.46 2.81
N LEU A 58 -2.95 -3.22 2.52
CA LEU A 58 -3.74 -3.15 1.31
C LEU A 58 -5.17 -2.73 1.66
N VAL A 59 -5.68 -1.71 0.96
CA VAL A 59 -7.07 -1.30 1.02
C VAL A 59 -7.66 -1.39 -0.38
N ILE A 60 -8.77 -2.12 -0.53
CA ILE A 60 -9.54 -2.19 -1.78
C ILE A 60 -10.94 -1.64 -1.54
N GLU A 61 -11.36 -0.70 -2.37
CA GLU A 61 -12.70 -0.12 -2.36
C GLU A 61 -13.30 -0.19 -3.76
N GLY A 62 -14.24 -1.11 -3.96
CA GLY A 62 -14.92 -1.31 -5.25
C GLY A 62 -15.08 -2.77 -5.63
N ALA A 63 -15.10 -3.09 -6.93
CA ALA A 63 -15.55 -4.40 -7.38
C ALA A 63 -14.74 -5.02 -8.51
N GLY A 64 -14.58 -6.35 -8.48
CA GLY A 64 -13.93 -7.10 -9.55
C GLY A 64 -12.44 -6.83 -9.72
N ASN A 65 -11.77 -6.23 -8.72
CA ASN A 65 -10.33 -5.97 -8.76
C ASN A 65 -9.54 -7.27 -8.51
N ARG A 66 -8.43 -7.44 -9.21
CA ARG A 66 -7.45 -8.52 -9.04
C ARG A 66 -6.14 -7.91 -8.56
N VAL A 67 -5.70 -8.25 -7.35
CA VAL A 67 -4.51 -7.65 -6.74
C VAL A 67 -3.57 -8.75 -6.26
N GLU A 68 -2.35 -8.75 -6.77
CA GLU A 68 -1.23 -9.46 -6.18
C GLU A 68 -0.39 -8.48 -5.36
N ILE A 69 -0.13 -8.78 -4.09
CA ILE A 69 0.63 -7.87 -3.21
C ILE A 69 1.67 -8.58 -2.34
N ASP A 70 2.84 -7.96 -2.20
CA ASP A 70 3.85 -8.36 -1.23
C ASP A 70 3.74 -7.46 0.02
N LEU A 71 3.19 -8.01 1.11
CA LEU A 71 2.97 -7.32 2.37
C LEU A 71 4.18 -7.43 3.31
N ALA A 72 4.32 -6.45 4.20
CA ALA A 72 5.20 -6.55 5.35
C ALA A 72 4.70 -7.60 6.37
N PRO A 73 5.60 -8.12 7.22
CA PRO A 73 5.22 -8.86 8.42
C PRO A 73 4.14 -8.13 9.21
N ARG A 74 3.10 -8.86 9.63
CA ARG A 74 1.94 -8.29 10.38
C ARG A 74 1.13 -7.22 9.62
N GLY A 75 1.27 -7.14 8.29
CA GLY A 75 0.46 -6.25 7.47
C GLY A 75 -1.04 -6.57 7.52
N SER A 76 -1.83 -5.69 6.92
CA SER A 76 -3.29 -5.83 6.89
C SER A 76 -3.88 -5.74 5.48
N VAL A 77 -4.93 -6.50 5.22
CA VAL A 77 -5.74 -6.43 4.00
C VAL A 77 -7.16 -6.04 4.41
N ARG A 78 -7.66 -4.92 3.89
CA ARG A 78 -9.06 -4.50 4.03
C ARG A 78 -9.70 -4.44 2.66
N ILE A 79 -10.85 -5.08 2.51
CA ILE A 79 -11.63 -5.07 1.27
C ILE A 79 -13.03 -4.57 1.59
N ALA A 80 -13.48 -3.56 0.86
CA ALA A 80 -14.85 -3.07 0.87
C ALA A 80 -15.41 -3.12 -0.56
N GLY A 81 -16.45 -3.94 -0.77
CA GLY A 81 -17.12 -4.10 -2.05
C GLY A 81 -17.27 -5.57 -2.45
N ALA A 82 -17.26 -5.88 -3.75
CA ALA A 82 -17.70 -7.18 -4.24
C ALA A 82 -16.79 -7.83 -5.28
N SER A 83 -16.71 -9.17 -5.26
CA SER A 83 -16.02 -9.97 -6.28
C SER A 83 -14.55 -9.61 -6.50
N ASN A 84 -13.86 -9.06 -5.49
CA ASN A 84 -12.42 -8.78 -5.57
C ASN A 84 -11.62 -10.06 -5.32
N THR A 85 -10.49 -10.22 -6.00
CA THR A 85 -9.55 -11.33 -5.80
C THR A 85 -8.21 -10.78 -5.35
N VAL A 86 -7.75 -11.20 -4.18
CA VAL A 86 -6.48 -10.77 -3.60
C VAL A 86 -5.59 -11.97 -3.36
N LEU A 87 -4.38 -11.92 -3.89
CA LEU A 87 -3.30 -12.85 -3.57
C LEU A 87 -2.20 -12.08 -2.84
N TYR A 88 -2.03 -12.35 -1.55
CA TYR A 88 -0.98 -11.71 -0.77
C TYR A 88 0.12 -12.68 -0.36
N ARG A 89 1.32 -12.15 -0.19
CA ARG A 89 2.48 -12.83 0.38
C ARG A 89 3.10 -11.98 1.47
N THR A 90 3.88 -12.62 2.33
CA THR A 90 4.69 -11.95 3.36
C THR A 90 6.06 -12.61 3.40
N PRO A 91 7.16 -11.86 3.57
CA PRO A 91 8.51 -12.41 3.50
C PRO A 91 8.82 -13.41 4.62
N ASP A 92 8.14 -13.30 5.76
CA ASP A 92 8.29 -14.20 6.92
C ASP A 92 7.27 -15.36 6.94
N GLY A 93 6.45 -15.48 5.89
CA GLY A 93 5.37 -16.47 5.83
C GLY A 93 4.25 -16.27 6.86
N SER A 94 4.18 -15.11 7.53
CA SER A 94 3.14 -14.80 8.50
C SER A 94 1.80 -14.45 7.84
N LYS A 95 0.68 -14.78 8.50
CA LYS A 95 -0.64 -14.38 7.98
C LYS A 95 -0.89 -12.89 8.28
N ALA A 96 -1.27 -12.14 7.26
CA ALA A 96 -1.80 -10.79 7.41
C ALA A 96 -3.15 -10.78 8.13
N ARG A 97 -3.52 -9.64 8.71
CA ARG A 97 -4.87 -9.41 9.23
C ARG A 97 -5.79 -9.13 8.06
N VAL A 98 -6.87 -9.90 7.89
CA VAL A 98 -7.79 -9.75 6.76
C VAL A 98 -9.17 -9.32 7.27
N SER A 99 -9.70 -8.24 6.69
CA SER A 99 -11.06 -7.75 6.92
C SER A 99 -11.76 -7.58 5.58
N VAL A 100 -12.93 -8.19 5.45
CA VAL A 100 -13.72 -8.17 4.21
C VAL A 100 -15.13 -7.71 4.54
N ALA A 101 -15.55 -6.65 3.85
CA ALA A 101 -16.91 -6.11 3.88
C ALA A 101 -17.49 -6.19 2.46
N GLY A 102 -18.63 -6.88 2.32
CA GLY A 102 -19.30 -7.15 1.04
C GLY A 102 -19.19 -8.61 0.59
N ALA A 103 -19.60 -8.90 -0.65
CA ALA A 103 -19.89 -10.28 -1.09
C ALA A 103 -18.96 -10.77 -2.21
N GLY A 104 -18.69 -12.08 -2.26
CA GLY A 104 -17.96 -12.71 -3.37
C GLY A 104 -16.46 -12.40 -3.43
N ASN A 105 -15.90 -11.74 -2.43
CA ASN A 105 -14.46 -11.47 -2.36
C ASN A 105 -13.68 -12.76 -2.03
N ARG A 106 -12.54 -12.93 -2.69
CA ARG A 106 -11.61 -14.04 -2.47
C ARG A 106 -10.26 -13.50 -2.04
N VAL A 107 -9.78 -13.97 -0.89
CA VAL A 107 -8.44 -13.64 -0.39
C VAL A 107 -7.65 -14.93 -0.25
N SER A 108 -6.46 -14.96 -0.81
CA SER A 108 -5.57 -16.12 -0.79
C SER A 108 -4.18 -15.70 -0.33
N PHE A 109 -3.57 -16.56 0.49
CA PHE A 109 -2.22 -16.39 0.99
C PHE A 109 -1.30 -17.33 0.21
N ARG A 110 -0.25 -16.77 -0.41
CA ARG A 110 0.83 -17.53 -1.02
C ARG A 110 2.01 -17.53 -0.04
N ARG A 111 2.45 -18.73 0.35
CA ARG A 111 3.59 -18.94 1.25
C ARG A 111 4.90 -18.84 0.46
#